data_AF-A0A1F2Y7V1-F1
#
_entry.id   AF-A0A1F2Y7V1-F1
#
_cell.length_a   1.000
_cell.length_b   1.000
_cell.length_c   1.000
_cell.angle_alpha   90.00
_cell.angle_beta   90.00
_cell.angle_gamma   90.00
#
_symmetry.space_group_name_H-M   'P 1'
#
loop_
_entity.id
_entity.type
_entity.pdbx_description
1 polymer ?
#
loop_
_entity_poly.entity_id
_entity_poly.type
_entity_poly.pdbx_seq_one_letter_code
_entity_poly.pdbx_strand_id
1 'polypeptide(L)'
;MNREPIYLSLNNIKVKTQTDEVMGRKRKRLSLMLFTFLCVWALFYALGGSVSAETRMQRYVVKPGDTVWSIALHQVAGSDPRQMVDRIEQMNHLSATDDIQPNQV
;
A
#
# COMPACT_ATOMS: atom_id res chain seq x y z
N MET A 1 -84.89 -31.63 -1.18
CA MET A 1 -83.79 -31.24 -0.27
C MET A 1 -82.52 -31.05 -1.12
N ASN A 2 -82.26 -29.82 -1.58
CA ASN A 2 -81.04 -29.48 -2.32
C ASN A 2 -79.96 -29.04 -1.33
N ARG A 3 -78.74 -29.59 -1.42
CA ARG A 3 -77.60 -29.14 -0.63
C ARG A 3 -76.55 -28.54 -1.57
N GLU A 4 -76.38 -27.23 -1.48
CA GLU A 4 -75.34 -26.48 -2.19
C GLU A 4 -73.95 -26.83 -1.61
N PRO A 5 -72.92 -27.01 -2.46
CA PRO A 5 -71.56 -27.20 -1.98
C PRO A 5 -70.93 -25.88 -1.49
N ILE A 6 -70.24 -25.95 -0.35
CA ILE A 6 -69.52 -24.81 0.26
C ILE A 6 -68.11 -24.75 -0.35
N TYR A 7 -67.79 -23.65 -1.02
CA TYR A 7 -66.42 -23.37 -1.48
C TYR A 7 -65.61 -22.72 -0.36
N LEU A 8 -64.55 -23.40 0.10
CA LEU A 8 -63.56 -22.83 1.02
C LEU A 8 -62.49 -22.11 0.19
N SER A 9 -62.37 -20.79 0.40
CA SER A 9 -61.31 -19.96 -0.18
C SER A 9 -59.96 -20.36 0.41
N LEU A 10 -59.10 -20.96 -0.42
CA LEU A 10 -57.70 -21.33 -0.09
C LEU A 10 -56.77 -20.10 -0.11
N ASN A 11 -57.23 -18.97 0.43
CA ASN A 11 -56.44 -17.76 0.50
C ASN A 11 -55.71 -17.75 1.84
N ASN A 12 -54.50 -18.31 1.89
CA ASN A 12 -53.40 -17.94 2.82
C ASN A 12 -52.24 -18.95 2.91
N ILE A 13 -52.10 -19.92 2.00
CA ILE A 13 -50.88 -20.72 1.97
C ILE A 13 -49.77 -19.89 1.31
N LYS A 14 -49.06 -19.11 2.13
CA LYS A 14 -47.81 -18.44 1.73
C LYS A 14 -46.74 -19.52 1.56
N VAL A 15 -46.72 -20.18 0.40
CA VAL A 15 -45.64 -21.10 0.04
C VAL A 15 -44.38 -20.25 -0.10
N LYS A 16 -43.55 -20.26 0.93
CA LYS A 16 -42.22 -19.66 0.86
C LYS A 16 -41.43 -20.53 -0.10
N THR A 17 -41.37 -20.10 -1.35
CA THR A 17 -40.68 -20.78 -2.43
C THR A 17 -39.23 -21.04 -2.02
N GLN A 18 -38.83 -22.31 -2.03
CA GLN A 18 -37.53 -22.80 -1.58
C GLN A 18 -36.34 -22.15 -2.30
N THR A 19 -36.59 -21.46 -3.42
CA THR A 19 -35.66 -20.61 -4.17
C THR A 19 -35.13 -19.40 -3.39
N ASP A 20 -35.93 -18.81 -2.48
CA ASP A 20 -35.53 -17.61 -1.73
C ASP A 20 -34.43 -17.90 -0.69
N GLU A 21 -34.40 -19.12 -0.16
CA GLU A 21 -33.42 -19.55 0.83
C GLU A 21 -32.05 -19.87 0.24
N VAL A 22 -32.02 -20.32 -1.02
CA VAL A 22 -30.78 -20.70 -1.71
C VAL A 22 -30.02 -19.44 -2.15
N MET A 23 -30.71 -18.44 -2.69
CA MET A 23 -30.09 -17.17 -3.09
C MET A 23 -29.58 -16.36 -1.90
N GLY A 24 -30.31 -16.33 -0.78
CA GLY A 24 -29.86 -15.66 0.45
C GLY A 24 -28.60 -16.29 1.05
N ARG A 25 -28.47 -17.62 1.00
CA ARG A 25 -27.26 -18.32 1.47
C ARG A 25 -26.03 -18.03 0.61
N LYS A 26 -26.17 -17.99 -0.71
CA LYS A 26 -25.05 -17.69 -1.64
C LYS A 26 -24.56 -16.26 -1.47
N ARG A 27 -25.47 -15.28 -1.35
CA ARG A 27 -25.13 -13.86 -1.10
C ARG A 27 -24.47 -13.65 0.27
N LYS A 28 -24.91 -14.37 1.31
CA LYS A 28 -24.28 -14.33 2.64
C LYS A 28 -22.88 -14.96 2.64
N ARG A 29 -22.68 -16.09 1.95
CA ARG A 29 -21.37 -16.74 1.80
C ARG A 29 -20.40 -15.86 1.00
N LEU A 30 -20.87 -15.23 -0.07
CA LEU A 30 -20.06 -14.30 -0.86
C LEU A 30 -19.68 -13.06 -0.05
N SER A 31 -20.62 -12.49 0.71
CA SER A 31 -20.34 -11.37 1.61
C SER A 31 -19.32 -11.73 2.70
N LEU A 32 -19.45 -12.93 3.29
CA LEU A 32 -18.48 -13.42 4.27
C LEU A 32 -17.08 -13.59 3.65
N MET A 33 -16.98 -14.15 2.45
CA MET A 33 -15.70 -14.30 1.74
C MET A 33 -15.04 -12.95 1.43
N LEU A 34 -15.83 -11.97 0.98
CA LEU A 34 -15.33 -10.62 0.69
C LEU A 34 -14.82 -9.93 1.97
N PHE A 35 -15.57 -10.08 3.07
CA PHE A 35 -15.20 -9.54 4.37
C PHE A 35 -13.91 -10.17 4.89
N THR A 36 -13.79 -11.50 4.83
CA THR A 36 -12.55 -12.18 5.23
C THR A 36 -11.36 -11.80 4.36
N PHE A 37 -11.58 -11.62 3.06
CA PHE A 37 -10.54 -11.17 2.14
C PHE A 37 -10.07 -9.76 2.49
N LEU A 38 -10.99 -8.83 2.75
CA LEU A 38 -10.67 -7.48 3.22
C LEU A 38 -9.94 -7.48 4.56
N CYS A 39 -10.33 -8.35 5.51
CA CYS A 39 -9.64 -8.46 6.80
C CYS A 39 -8.22 -9.00 6.64
N VAL A 40 -8.01 -10.03 5.82
CA VAL A 40 -6.67 -10.58 5.55
C VAL A 40 -5.80 -9.57 4.81
N TRP A 41 -6.38 -8.84 3.86
CA TRP A 41 -5.71 -7.77 3.13
C TRP A 41 -5.31 -6.63 4.07
N ALA A 42 -6.23 -6.14 4.89
CA ALA A 42 -5.94 -5.12 5.90
C ALA A 42 -4.88 -5.57 6.92
N LEU A 43 -4.92 -6.84 7.33
CA LEU A 43 -3.91 -7.42 8.23
C LEU A 43 -2.53 -7.48 7.56
N PHE A 44 -2.46 -7.84 6.27
CA PHE A 44 -1.21 -7.82 5.50
C PHE A 44 -0.63 -6.41 5.39
N TYR A 45 -1.46 -5.38 5.20
CA TYR A 45 -1.00 -3.98 5.23
C TYR A 45 -0.58 -3.52 6.63
N ALA A 46 -1.26 -3.97 7.70
CA ALA A 46 -0.90 -3.63 9.07
C ALA A 46 0.39 -4.32 9.54
N LEU A 47 0.67 -5.54 9.05
CA LEU A 47 1.88 -6.31 9.37
C LEU A 47 3.02 -6.07 8.38
N GLY A 48 2.72 -5.57 7.19
CA GLY A 48 3.68 -5.14 6.20
C GLY A 48 4.40 -3.91 6.71
N GLY A 49 5.42 -4.13 7.55
CA GLY A 49 6.31 -3.09 8.02
C GLY A 49 6.80 -2.25 6.85
N SER A 50 6.89 -0.94 7.05
CA SER A 50 7.58 -0.06 6.11
C SER A 50 8.94 -0.67 5.82
N VAL A 51 9.19 -1.02 4.55
CA VAL A 51 10.54 -1.32 4.07
C VAL A 51 11.29 -0.01 4.15
N SER A 52 11.83 0.28 5.34
CA SER A 52 12.69 1.42 5.56
C SER A 52 13.94 1.09 4.76
N ALA A 53 14.17 1.82 3.67
CA ALA A 53 15.43 1.74 2.95
C ALA A 53 16.52 2.07 3.97
N GLU A 54 17.30 1.05 4.35
CA GLU A 54 18.38 1.22 5.30
C GLU A 54 19.34 2.26 4.71
N THR A 55 19.35 3.44 5.33
CA THR A 55 20.20 4.54 4.87
C THR A 55 21.62 4.21 5.28
N ARG A 56 22.34 3.50 4.41
CA ARG A 56 23.76 3.21 4.61
C ARG A 56 24.55 4.51 4.44
N MET A 57 25.00 5.07 5.55
CA MET A 57 25.95 6.18 5.55
C MET A 57 27.33 5.66 5.13
N GLN A 58 27.90 6.23 4.07
CA GLN A 58 29.25 5.92 3.61
C GLN A 58 30.15 7.13 3.83
N ARG A 59 31.27 6.92 4.53
CA ARG A 59 32.31 7.94 4.71
C ARG A 59 33.15 8.02 3.44
N TYR A 60 33.40 9.23 2.95
CA TYR A 60 34.24 9.50 1.78
C TYR A 60 35.33 10.50 2.15
N VAL A 61 36.59 10.19 1.81
CA VAL A 61 37.71 11.11 2.00
C VAL A 61 37.93 11.86 0.69
N VAL A 62 37.81 13.18 0.74
CA VAL A 62 37.92 14.07 -0.42
C VAL A 62 39.34 14.00 -0.99
N LYS A 63 39.44 13.73 -2.30
CA LYS A 63 40.72 13.70 -3.02
C LYS A 63 41.01 15.04 -3.70
N PRO A 64 42.28 15.35 -4.02
CA PRO A 64 42.61 16.54 -4.81
C PRO A 64 41.86 16.55 -6.15
N GLY A 65 41.15 17.64 -6.43
CA GLY A 65 40.36 17.81 -7.65
C GLY A 65 38.91 17.32 -7.55
N ASP A 66 38.51 16.73 -6.41
CA ASP A 66 37.10 16.43 -6.17
C ASP A 66 36.28 17.71 -5.96
N THR A 67 35.03 17.65 -6.39
CA THR A 67 33.98 18.62 -6.08
C THR A 67 32.80 17.86 -5.51
N VAL A 68 31.91 18.54 -4.77
CA VAL A 68 30.66 17.90 -4.29
C VAL A 68 29.88 17.32 -5.49
N TRP A 69 29.92 18.01 -6.63
CA TRP A 69 29.33 17.54 -7.88
C TRP A 69 29.95 16.24 -8.41
N SER A 70 31.28 16.14 -8.49
CA SER A 70 31.93 14.93 -9.01
C SER A 70 31.69 13.72 -8.11
N ILE A 71 31.69 13.92 -6.79
CA ILE A 71 31.38 12.88 -5.80
C ILE A 71 29.91 12.44 -5.96
N ALA A 72 28.98 13.39 -6.07
CA ALA A 72 27.56 13.10 -6.27
C ALA A 72 27.32 12.30 -7.56
N LEU A 73 27.94 12.69 -8.66
CA LEU A 73 27.82 12.03 -9.97
C LEU A 73 28.27 10.56 -9.91
N HIS A 74 29.30 10.25 -9.13
CA HIS A 74 29.78 8.87 -8.97
C HIS A 74 28.83 8.00 -8.13
N GLN A 75 28.01 8.63 -7.27
CA GLN A 75 27.09 7.93 -6.37
C GLN A 75 25.74 7.63 -7.02
N VAL A 76 25.33 8.41 -8.03
CA VAL A 76 24.07 8.21 -8.75
C VAL A 76 24.29 7.59 -10.13
N ALA A 77 23.83 6.34 -10.32
CA ALA A 77 23.93 5.65 -11.60
C ALA A 77 22.80 6.10 -12.55
N GLY A 78 22.91 7.32 -13.07
CA GLY A 78 21.99 7.88 -14.08
C GLY A 78 20.82 8.71 -13.52
N SER A 79 20.76 8.92 -12.20
CA SER A 79 19.84 9.88 -11.56
C SER A 79 20.39 11.30 -11.65
N ASP A 80 19.53 12.31 -11.42
CA ASP A 80 19.97 13.71 -11.33
C ASP A 80 20.91 13.91 -10.12
N PRO A 81 22.19 14.30 -10.34
CA PRO A 81 23.15 14.48 -9.25
C PRO A 81 22.82 15.67 -8.35
N ARG A 82 21.98 16.62 -8.77
CA ARG A 82 21.62 17.81 -7.96
C ARG A 82 21.00 17.42 -6.62
N GLN A 83 20.09 16.46 -6.62
CA GLN A 83 19.49 15.96 -5.38
C GLN A 83 20.52 15.31 -4.44
N MET A 84 21.56 14.69 -5.01
CA MET A 84 22.63 14.10 -4.24
C MET A 84 23.58 15.18 -3.70
N VAL A 85 23.87 16.22 -4.47
CA VAL A 85 24.61 17.42 -4.00
C VAL A 85 23.89 18.05 -2.81
N ASP A 86 22.60 18.37 -2.95
CA ASP A 86 21.79 18.97 -1.87
C ASP A 86 21.83 18.11 -0.60
N ARG A 87 21.77 16.78 -0.77
CA ARG A 87 21.84 15.83 0.35
C ARG A 87 23.23 15.81 1.00
N ILE A 88 24.31 15.81 0.23
CA ILE A 88 25.69 15.85 0.75
C ILE A 88 25.91 17.16 1.51
N GLU A 89 25.49 18.29 0.95
CA GLU A 89 25.60 19.60 1.58
C GLU A 89 24.82 19.65 2.90
N GLN A 90 23.56 19.21 2.90
CA GLN A 90 22.74 19.19 4.10
C GLN A 90 23.31 18.28 5.19
N MET A 91 23.82 17.09 4.84
CA MET A 91 24.37 16.15 5.81
C MET A 91 25.69 16.64 6.43
N ASN A 92 26.45 17.45 5.71
CA ASN A 92 27.76 17.96 6.14
C ASN A 92 27.73 19.45 6.54
N HIS A 93 26.54 20.06 6.59
CA HIS A 93 26.32 21.48 6.84
C HIS A 93 27.15 22.40 5.94
N LEU A 94 27.33 22.01 4.68
CA LEU A 94 27.99 22.82 3.67
C LEU A 94 26.97 23.77 3.04
N SER A 95 27.43 24.98 2.69
CA SER A 95 26.72 25.90 1.83
C SER A 95 27.05 25.59 0.37
N ALA A 96 26.16 25.97 -0.56
CA ALA A 96 26.39 25.79 -2.01
C ALA A 96 27.67 26.49 -2.56
N THR A 97 28.26 27.40 -1.77
CA THR A 97 29.49 28.14 -2.09
C THR A 97 30.71 27.59 -1.34
N ASP A 98 30.53 26.64 -0.42
CA ASP A 98 31.64 26.13 0.39
C ASP A 98 32.49 25.16 -0.43
N ASP A 99 33.78 25.46 -0.53
CA ASP A 99 34.75 24.60 -1.20
C ASP A 99 35.19 23.45 -0.27
N ILE A 100 35.01 22.21 -0.73
CA ILE A 100 35.55 21.03 -0.06
C ILE A 100 37.07 20.95 -0.24
N GLN A 101 37.77 20.57 0.84
CA GLN A 101 39.24 20.52 0.84
C GLN A 101 39.75 19.07 0.77
N PRO A 102 40.92 18.81 0.16
CA PRO A 102 41.52 17.49 0.18
C PRO A 102 41.75 16.97 1.62
N ASN A 103 41.56 15.66 1.81
CA ASN A 103 41.62 14.96 3.11
C ASN A 103 40.50 15.33 4.10
N GLN A 104 39.51 16.11 3.68
CA GLN A 104 38.26 16.28 4.42
C GLN A 104 37.45 14.98 4.40
N VAL A 105 36.73 14.72 5.50
CA VAL A 105 35.98 13.48 5.77
C VAL A 105 34.52 13.77 6.04
#